data_AF-A0A379W8K2-F1
#
_entry.id   AF-A0A379W8K2-F1
#
_cell.length_a   1.000
_cell.length_b   1.000
_cell.length_c   1.000
_cell.angle_alpha   90.00
_cell.angle_beta   90.00
_cell.angle_gamma   90.00
#
_symmetry.space_group_name_H-M   'P 1'
#
loop_
_entity.id
_entity.type
_entity.pdbx_description
1 polymer ?
#
loop_
_entity_poly.entity_id
_entity_poly.type
_entity_poly.pdbx_seq_one_letter_code
_entity_poly.pdbx_strand_id
1 'polypeptide(L)'
;MTDGQEYSLYLTVTDSRGTRVTSERIPVRVTQDETSFRSWINVINDDVQVEDGNFVISTPLPAGEEGKVIEWHYVRERSEEEWASLKPRNIKYQSDTPGLAFKALGGTERDGHWVERVLVTHIGDDARPLKLHIEASGPDDKHPVKGTVLLQAQSDSIAQKVTSVEVLFTPGTEEANGSVTAPVVGTEMRARTLCVNNTDCTDAFNYQWEISDEMKSWKSVPGATKATWLIPYSLNGESLQNKYIRVRIISDKENAKSSTAASDAN
;
A
#
# COMPACT_ATOMS: atom_id res chain seq x y z
N MET A 1 2.92 25.82 -30.26
CA MET A 1 2.90 27.29 -30.46
C MET A 1 2.54 27.89 -29.12
N THR A 2 3.47 28.59 -28.46
CA THR A 2 3.19 29.28 -27.20
C THR A 2 2.28 30.47 -27.49
N ASP A 3 1.06 30.43 -26.97
CA ASP A 3 0.05 31.48 -27.17
C ASP A 3 0.42 32.69 -26.30
N GLY A 4 1.30 33.55 -26.82
CA GLY A 4 1.69 34.79 -26.16
C GLY A 4 0.62 35.85 -26.40
N GLN A 5 0.05 36.41 -25.34
CA GLN A 5 -0.80 37.60 -25.46
C GLN A 5 0.07 38.82 -25.75
N GLU A 6 -0.28 39.57 -26.81
CA GLU A 6 0.35 40.84 -27.12
C GLU A 6 -0.30 41.96 -26.31
N TYR A 7 0.50 42.62 -25.47
CA TYR A 7 0.08 43.81 -24.74
C TYR A 7 0.68 45.07 -25.35
N SER A 8 0.06 46.20 -25.06
CA SER A 8 0.51 47.52 -25.51
C SER A 8 0.93 48.33 -24.30
N LEU A 9 2.20 48.71 -24.23
CA LEU A 9 2.71 49.61 -23.21
C LEU A 9 2.79 51.03 -23.79
N TYR A 10 2.36 52.02 -23.00
CA TYR A 10 2.49 53.44 -23.31
C TYR A 10 3.11 54.14 -22.10
N LEU A 11 4.13 54.98 -22.34
CA LEU A 11 4.77 55.77 -21.30
C LEU A 11 4.28 57.20 -21.38
N THR A 12 3.69 57.71 -20.29
CA THR A 12 3.25 59.12 -20.23
C THR A 12 4.13 59.89 -19.26
N VAL A 13 4.77 60.95 -19.76
CA VAL A 13 5.58 61.87 -18.96
C VAL A 13 4.83 63.18 -18.82
N THR A 14 4.84 63.73 -17.59
CA THR A 14 4.26 65.04 -17.28
C THR A 14 5.39 65.97 -16.86
N ASP A 15 5.54 67.12 -17.52
CA ASP A 15 6.55 68.11 -17.12
C ASP A 15 6.13 68.89 -15.86
N SER A 16 7.05 69.67 -15.29
CA SER A 16 6.79 70.48 -14.08
C SER A 16 5.72 71.56 -14.27
N ARG A 17 5.27 71.80 -15.50
CA ARG A 17 4.20 72.73 -15.85
C ARG A 17 2.87 72.00 -16.12
N GLY A 18 2.82 70.68 -15.91
CA GLY A 18 1.62 69.86 -16.07
C GLY A 18 1.37 69.38 -17.51
N THR A 19 2.29 69.62 -18.45
CA THR A 19 2.13 69.20 -19.84
C THR A 19 2.42 67.72 -19.98
N ARG A 20 1.48 66.97 -20.55
CA ARG A 20 1.58 65.51 -20.74
C ARG A 20 1.95 65.15 -22.16
N VAL A 21 2.90 64.23 -22.30
CA VAL A 21 3.24 63.59 -23.57
C VAL A 21 3.27 62.08 -23.35
N THR A 22 2.60 61.34 -24.23
CA THR A 22 2.55 59.87 -24.21
C THR A 22 3.37 59.33 -25.38
N SER A 23 4.13 58.27 -25.15
CA SER A 23 4.90 57.58 -26.20
C SER A 23 3.99 56.95 -27.25
N GLU A 24 4.59 56.60 -28.39
CA GLU A 24 3.96 55.66 -29.31
C GLU A 24 3.80 54.27 -28.67
N ARG A 25 2.98 53.41 -29.31
CA ARG A 25 2.73 52.05 -28.84
C ARG A 25 4.04 51.26 -28.78
N ILE A 26 4.40 50.80 -27.59
CA ILE A 26 5.51 49.88 -27.40
C ILE A 26 4.91 48.46 -27.37
N PRO A 27 5.17 47.61 -28.39
CA PRO A 27 4.68 46.25 -28.40
C PRO A 27 5.41 45.43 -27.33
N VAL A 28 4.65 44.78 -26.44
CA VAL A 28 5.19 43.88 -25.44
C VAL A 28 4.61 42.49 -25.68
N ARG A 29 5.50 41.51 -25.85
CA ARG A 29 5.10 40.10 -25.86
C ARG A 29 5.32 39.54 -24.46
N VAL A 30 4.22 39.15 -23.82
CA VAL A 30 4.29 38.37 -22.59
C VAL A 30 4.26 36.90 -23.00
N THR A 31 5.31 36.19 -22.63
CA THR A 31 5.43 34.76 -22.81
C THR A 31 5.36 34.09 -21.45
N GLN A 32 4.63 32.98 -21.33
CA GLN A 32 4.65 32.19 -20.12
C GLN A 32 6.06 31.64 -19.92
N ASP A 33 6.69 31.98 -18.79
CA ASP A 33 7.99 31.42 -18.44
C ASP A 33 7.79 29.94 -18.07
N GLU A 34 8.14 29.04 -18.99
CA GLU A 34 8.03 27.60 -18.80
C GLU A 34 8.90 27.07 -17.66
N THR A 35 9.85 27.86 -17.13
CA THR A 35 10.66 27.51 -15.94
C THR A 35 10.00 27.91 -14.61
N SER A 36 8.94 28.73 -14.65
CA SER A 36 8.26 29.22 -13.44
C SER A 36 7.23 28.26 -12.84
N PHE A 37 6.94 27.15 -13.53
CA PHE A 37 5.97 26.14 -13.09
C PHE A 37 6.61 24.76 -13.02
N ARG A 38 6.19 23.97 -12.04
CA ARG A 38 6.50 22.54 -11.94
C ARG A 38 5.32 21.73 -12.43
N SER A 39 5.59 20.56 -12.99
CA SER A 39 4.56 19.61 -13.38
C SER A 39 4.87 18.24 -12.80
N TRP A 40 3.85 17.58 -12.28
CA TRP A 40 3.98 16.28 -11.62
C TRP A 40 2.67 15.50 -11.65
N ILE A 41 2.73 14.22 -11.33
CA ILE A 41 1.56 13.34 -11.19
C ILE A 41 1.16 13.30 -9.73
N ASN A 42 -0.11 13.52 -9.42
CA ASN A 42 -0.64 13.34 -8.07
C ASN A 42 -1.66 12.21 -8.04
N VAL A 43 -1.38 11.12 -7.32
CA VAL A 43 -2.35 10.03 -7.11
C VAL A 43 -3.30 10.42 -5.98
N ILE A 44 -4.60 10.24 -6.17
CA ILE A 44 -5.65 10.79 -5.29
C ILE A 44 -6.55 9.73 -4.64
N ASN A 45 -6.15 8.46 -4.68
CA ASN A 45 -6.84 7.41 -3.93
C ASN A 45 -6.79 7.69 -2.42
N ASP A 46 -7.88 7.44 -1.70
CA ASP A 46 -7.99 7.75 -0.25
C ASP A 46 -6.93 7.06 0.63
N ASP A 47 -6.39 5.93 0.17
CA ASP A 47 -5.40 5.11 0.88
C ASP A 47 -3.96 5.30 0.40
N VAL A 48 -3.71 6.37 -0.38
CA VAL A 48 -2.38 6.71 -0.88
C VAL A 48 -1.52 7.36 0.19
N GLN A 49 -0.25 6.96 0.23
CA GLN A 49 0.82 7.60 1.00
C GLN A 49 1.98 7.93 0.05
N VAL A 50 2.86 8.84 0.45
CA VAL A 50 4.08 9.15 -0.32
C VAL A 50 5.30 8.68 0.47
N GLU A 51 6.03 7.71 -0.08
CA GLU A 51 7.23 7.13 0.52
C GLU A 51 8.38 7.15 -0.50
N ASP A 52 9.51 7.76 -0.14
CA ASP A 52 10.70 7.88 -0.99
C ASP A 52 10.40 8.42 -2.41
N GLY A 53 9.42 9.33 -2.52
CA GLY A 53 8.99 9.94 -3.79
C GLY A 53 8.09 9.05 -4.66
N ASN A 54 7.62 7.91 -4.14
CA ASN A 54 6.65 7.04 -4.80
C ASN A 54 5.28 7.12 -4.10
N PHE A 55 4.21 6.89 -4.86
CA PHE A 55 2.87 6.76 -4.31
C PHE A 55 2.65 5.33 -3.85
N VAL A 56 2.36 5.10 -2.57
CA VAL A 56 2.11 3.78 -1.99
C VAL A 56 0.63 3.63 -1.73
N ILE A 57 0.01 2.64 -2.36
CA ILE A 57 -1.39 2.29 -2.16
C ILE A 57 -1.46 1.15 -1.15
N SER A 58 -2.02 1.45 0.03
CA SER A 58 -1.98 0.54 1.19
C SER A 58 -2.96 -0.62 1.07
N THR A 59 -4.09 -0.43 0.38
CA THR A 59 -5.06 -1.51 0.15
C THR A 59 -4.53 -2.44 -0.94
N PRO A 60 -4.39 -3.75 -0.65
CA PRO A 60 -3.93 -4.72 -1.63
C PRO A 60 -4.85 -4.81 -2.85
N LEU A 61 -4.26 -5.11 -4.01
CA LEU A 61 -5.01 -5.39 -5.24
C LEU A 61 -5.77 -6.72 -5.10
N PRO A 62 -7.10 -6.74 -5.29
CA PRO A 62 -7.85 -7.97 -5.41
C PRO A 62 -7.29 -8.87 -6.52
N ALA A 63 -7.21 -10.17 -6.26
CA ALA A 63 -6.80 -11.14 -7.27
C ALA A 63 -7.81 -11.21 -8.44
N GLY A 64 -7.30 -11.35 -9.67
CA GLY A 64 -8.13 -11.56 -10.86
C GLY A 64 -8.65 -10.27 -11.50
N GLU A 65 -9.87 -10.33 -12.06
CA GLU A 65 -10.41 -9.27 -12.93
C GLU A 65 -11.02 -8.06 -12.19
N GLU A 66 -11.25 -8.18 -10.87
CA GLU A 66 -11.81 -7.07 -10.08
C GLU A 66 -10.84 -5.89 -10.02
N GLY A 67 -9.56 -6.16 -9.73
CA GLY A 67 -8.49 -5.17 -9.72
C GLY A 67 -8.76 -3.96 -8.83
N LYS A 68 -8.03 -2.87 -9.08
CA LYS A 68 -8.21 -1.59 -8.38
C LYS A 68 -8.15 -0.43 -9.37
N VAL A 69 -9.03 0.54 -9.20
CA VAL A 69 -8.98 1.79 -9.97
C VAL A 69 -8.02 2.76 -9.30
N ILE A 70 -6.99 3.18 -10.04
CA ILE A 70 -6.08 4.25 -9.65
C ILE A 70 -6.56 5.54 -10.30
N GLU A 71 -6.74 6.56 -9.46
CA GLU A 71 -7.17 7.90 -9.86
C GLU A 71 -6.03 8.89 -9.64
N TRP A 72 -5.78 9.76 -10.62
CA TRP A 72 -4.65 10.69 -10.55
C TRP A 72 -4.89 11.99 -11.33
N HIS A 73 -4.15 13.03 -10.95
CA HIS A 73 -4.10 14.34 -11.61
C HIS A 73 -2.76 14.54 -12.32
N TYR A 74 -2.80 15.15 -13.49
CA TYR A 74 -1.65 15.91 -14.00
C TYR A 74 -1.71 17.30 -13.36
N VAL A 75 -0.75 17.60 -12.49
CA VAL A 75 -0.71 18.87 -11.76
C VAL A 75 0.29 19.80 -12.43
N ARG A 76 -0.11 21.06 -12.62
CA ARG A 76 0.79 22.17 -12.91
C ARG A 76 0.72 23.15 -11.76
N GLU A 77 1.86 23.42 -11.14
CA GLU A 77 1.96 24.14 -9.88
C GLU A 77 2.99 25.25 -9.94
N ARG A 78 2.65 26.40 -9.36
CA ARG A 78 3.55 27.52 -9.12
C ARG A 78 3.84 27.70 -7.63
N SER A 79 2.80 27.52 -6.80
CA SER A 79 2.85 27.45 -5.33
C SER A 79 1.72 26.54 -4.82
N GLU A 80 1.68 26.27 -3.52
CA GLU A 80 0.64 25.45 -2.88
C GLU A 80 -0.78 25.99 -3.12
N GLU A 81 -0.93 27.31 -3.30
CA GLU A 81 -2.21 27.98 -3.56
C GLU A 81 -2.47 28.25 -5.06
N GLU A 82 -1.42 28.22 -5.88
CA GLU A 82 -1.50 28.50 -7.32
C GLU A 82 -1.12 27.24 -8.11
N TRP A 83 -2.08 26.30 -8.19
CA TRP A 83 -1.97 25.06 -8.96
C TRP A 83 -3.26 24.75 -9.72
N ALA A 84 -3.15 23.89 -10.73
CA ALA A 84 -4.28 23.37 -11.49
C ALA A 84 -4.09 21.89 -11.84
N SER A 85 -5.20 21.15 -11.88
CA SER A 85 -5.23 19.84 -12.54
C SER A 85 -5.69 20.02 -13.99
N LEU A 86 -4.89 19.55 -14.94
CA LEU A 86 -5.14 19.75 -16.36
C LEU A 86 -5.32 18.41 -17.06
N LYS A 87 -6.04 18.42 -18.20
CA LYS A 87 -6.16 17.23 -19.05
C LYS A 87 -4.82 16.88 -19.70
N PRO A 88 -4.21 15.72 -19.39
CA PRO A 88 -2.93 15.34 -19.96
C PRO A 88 -3.07 14.78 -21.38
N ARG A 89 -1.92 14.61 -22.04
CA ARG A 89 -1.75 13.89 -23.31
C ARG A 89 -0.70 12.80 -23.19
N ASN A 90 -0.61 11.95 -24.22
CA ASN A 90 0.41 10.90 -24.36
C ASN A 90 0.53 9.97 -23.15
N ILE A 91 -0.60 9.64 -22.53
CA ILE A 91 -0.65 8.81 -21.32
C ILE A 91 -0.16 7.39 -21.63
N LYS A 92 0.76 6.88 -20.82
CA LYS A 92 1.24 5.50 -20.88
C LYS A 92 1.23 4.88 -19.48
N TYR A 93 0.78 3.64 -19.42
CA TYR A 93 0.80 2.80 -18.24
C TYR A 93 1.71 1.60 -18.51
N GLN A 94 2.71 1.39 -17.65
CA GLN A 94 3.72 0.34 -17.83
C GLN A 94 4.09 -0.27 -16.48
N SER A 95 4.70 -1.46 -16.53
CA SER A 95 5.25 -2.12 -15.35
C SER A 95 6.50 -2.91 -15.73
N ASP A 96 7.45 -2.97 -14.80
CA ASP A 96 8.54 -3.95 -14.78
C ASP A 96 8.10 -5.28 -14.12
N THR A 97 6.93 -5.31 -13.49
CA THR A 97 6.42 -6.44 -12.72
C THR A 97 5.52 -7.33 -13.61
N PRO A 98 5.81 -8.63 -13.72
CA PRO A 98 4.97 -9.56 -14.47
C PRO A 98 3.53 -9.63 -13.94
N GLY A 99 2.59 -10.00 -14.80
CA GLY A 99 1.21 -10.28 -14.38
C GLY A 99 0.31 -9.07 -14.18
N LEU A 100 0.81 -7.82 -14.26
CA LEU A 100 -0.06 -6.65 -14.28
C LEU A 100 -0.66 -6.38 -15.65
N ALA A 101 -1.93 -6.02 -15.66
CA ALA A 101 -2.62 -5.46 -16.82
C ALA A 101 -3.26 -4.12 -16.48
N PHE A 102 -3.33 -3.26 -17.48
CA PHE A 102 -3.82 -1.89 -17.35
C PHE A 102 -4.92 -1.62 -18.36
N LYS A 103 -6.06 -1.15 -17.88
CA LYS A 103 -7.18 -0.70 -18.72
C LYS A 103 -7.47 0.76 -18.42
N ALA A 104 -7.11 1.63 -19.37
CA ALA A 104 -7.46 3.04 -19.30
C ALA A 104 -8.99 3.19 -19.28
N LEU A 105 -9.51 3.88 -18.28
CA LEU A 105 -10.95 4.18 -18.16
C LEU A 105 -11.27 5.59 -18.67
N GLY A 106 -10.24 6.38 -18.98
CA GLY A 106 -10.35 7.77 -19.42
C GLY A 106 -10.47 8.74 -18.25
N GLY A 107 -10.53 10.02 -18.59
CA GLY A 107 -10.62 11.09 -17.63
C GLY A 107 -11.94 11.86 -17.66
N THR A 108 -12.28 12.44 -16.52
CA THR A 108 -13.48 13.26 -16.32
C THR A 108 -13.15 14.46 -15.43
N GLU A 109 -13.84 15.58 -15.64
CA GLU A 109 -13.74 16.75 -14.76
C GLU A 109 -14.59 16.54 -13.51
N ARG A 110 -13.99 16.71 -12.32
CA ARG A 110 -14.64 16.64 -11.01
C ARG A 110 -14.24 17.85 -10.19
N ASP A 111 -15.21 18.66 -9.79
CA ASP A 111 -15.00 19.85 -8.96
C ASP A 111 -13.95 20.83 -9.51
N GLY A 112 -13.89 21.01 -10.84
CA GLY A 112 -12.92 21.86 -11.52
C GLY A 112 -11.52 21.25 -11.69
N HIS A 113 -11.34 19.98 -11.32
CA HIS A 113 -10.10 19.23 -11.52
C HIS A 113 -10.29 18.10 -12.52
N TRP A 114 -9.37 17.96 -13.46
CA TRP A 114 -9.35 16.80 -14.35
C TRP A 114 -8.80 15.57 -13.63
N VAL A 115 -9.55 14.46 -13.63
CA VAL A 115 -9.16 13.19 -13.00
C VAL A 115 -9.00 12.13 -14.09
N GLU A 116 -7.81 11.54 -14.21
CA GLU A 116 -7.57 10.36 -15.04
C GLU A 116 -7.73 9.07 -14.23
N ARG A 117 -8.23 8.01 -14.88
CA ARG A 117 -8.55 6.74 -14.24
C ARG A 117 -7.98 5.57 -15.02
N VAL A 118 -7.36 4.64 -14.31
CA VAL A 118 -6.86 3.37 -14.86
C VAL A 118 -7.25 2.22 -13.95
N LEU A 119 -7.87 1.18 -14.51
CA LEU A 119 -8.05 -0.08 -13.82
C LEU A 119 -6.75 -0.88 -13.91
N VAL A 120 -6.25 -1.31 -12.76
CA VAL A 120 -5.09 -2.17 -12.62
C VAL A 120 -5.54 -3.53 -12.13
N THR A 121 -5.23 -4.58 -12.88
CA THR A 121 -5.46 -5.98 -12.47
C THR A 121 -4.13 -6.71 -12.38
N HIS A 122 -4.10 -7.76 -11.57
CA HIS A 122 -2.91 -8.59 -11.38
C HIS A 122 -3.27 -10.08 -11.37
N ILE A 123 -2.45 -10.86 -12.07
CA ILE A 123 -2.51 -12.32 -12.10
C ILE A 123 -1.12 -12.82 -11.67
N GLY A 124 -1.01 -13.26 -10.41
CA GLY A 124 0.23 -13.78 -9.82
C GLY A 124 0.17 -13.78 -8.28
N ASP A 125 1.14 -14.41 -7.63
CA ASP A 125 1.32 -14.44 -6.17
C ASP A 125 2.63 -13.74 -5.77
N ASP A 126 2.80 -12.52 -6.25
CA ASP A 126 4.01 -11.74 -6.00
C ASP A 126 3.99 -11.18 -4.58
N ALA A 127 4.84 -11.70 -3.70
CA ALA A 127 5.03 -11.16 -2.34
C ALA A 127 5.72 -9.78 -2.31
N ARG A 128 6.07 -9.20 -3.46
CA ARG A 128 6.75 -7.91 -3.60
C ARG A 128 5.78 -6.81 -4.01
N PRO A 129 6.08 -5.54 -3.71
CA PRO A 129 5.29 -4.42 -4.24
C PRO A 129 5.26 -4.46 -5.77
N LEU A 130 4.06 -4.48 -6.32
CA LEU A 130 3.77 -4.33 -7.73
C LEU A 130 3.99 -2.87 -8.13
N LYS A 131 4.58 -2.62 -9.30
CA LYS A 131 4.84 -1.23 -9.73
C LYS A 131 4.01 -0.86 -10.94
N LEU A 132 3.29 0.25 -10.83
CA LEU A 132 2.71 0.94 -11.97
C LEU A 132 3.54 2.20 -12.26
N HIS A 133 4.07 2.30 -13.48
CA HIS A 133 4.66 3.52 -14.01
C HIS A 133 3.63 4.26 -14.85
N ILE A 134 3.39 5.51 -14.49
CA ILE A 134 2.54 6.44 -15.23
C ILE A 134 3.45 7.45 -15.92
N GLU A 135 3.32 7.60 -17.23
CA GLU A 135 3.92 8.68 -17.99
C GLU A 135 2.83 9.50 -18.68
N ALA A 136 2.98 10.81 -18.70
CA ALA A 136 2.08 11.71 -19.41
C ALA A 136 2.79 13.01 -19.80
N SER A 137 2.17 13.80 -20.66
CA SER A 137 2.58 15.18 -20.97
C SER A 137 1.44 16.15 -20.71
N GLY A 138 1.77 17.43 -20.60
CA GLY A 138 0.79 18.50 -20.54
C GLY A 138 -0.10 18.58 -21.80
N PRO A 139 -1.15 19.42 -21.76
CA PRO A 139 -2.12 19.57 -22.85
C PRO A 139 -1.52 20.00 -24.21
N ASP A 140 -0.32 20.55 -24.19
CA ASP A 140 0.46 21.08 -25.32
C ASP A 140 1.59 20.15 -25.77
N ASP A 141 1.57 18.89 -25.30
CA ASP A 141 2.61 17.88 -25.53
C ASP A 141 3.99 18.24 -24.94
N LYS A 142 4.05 19.23 -24.04
CA LYS A 142 5.26 19.60 -23.29
C LYS A 142 5.20 19.08 -21.86
N HIS A 143 6.26 19.35 -21.09
CA HIS A 143 6.34 19.05 -19.66
C HIS A 143 6.03 17.57 -19.34
N PRO A 144 6.83 16.63 -19.84
CA PRO A 144 6.62 15.22 -19.55
C PRO A 144 6.77 14.97 -18.05
N VAL A 145 5.85 14.20 -17.50
CA VAL A 145 5.84 13.78 -16.10
C VAL A 145 5.90 12.27 -16.01
N LYS A 146 6.56 11.78 -14.96
CA LYS A 146 6.62 10.37 -14.60
C LYS A 146 6.27 10.19 -13.14
N GLY A 147 5.53 9.14 -12.83
CA GLY A 147 5.15 8.77 -11.49
C GLY A 147 5.20 7.26 -11.32
N THR A 148 5.60 6.81 -10.14
CA THR A 148 5.56 5.40 -9.77
C THR A 148 4.55 5.21 -8.66
N VAL A 149 3.63 4.28 -8.87
CA VAL A 149 2.67 3.82 -7.89
C VAL A 149 3.08 2.42 -7.45
N LEU A 150 3.41 2.27 -6.18
CA LEU A 150 3.67 1.01 -5.50
C LEU A 150 2.33 0.47 -4.99
N LEU A 151 2.00 -0.71 -5.46
CA LEU A 151 0.78 -1.43 -5.15
C LEU A 151 1.15 -2.68 -4.38
N GLN A 152 0.38 -3.05 -3.37
CA GLN A 152 0.54 -4.35 -2.74
C GLN A 152 -0.25 -5.38 -3.52
N ALA A 153 0.38 -6.46 -3.96
CA ALA A 153 -0.41 -7.63 -4.37
C ALA A 153 -1.17 -8.14 -3.16
N GLN A 154 -2.38 -8.65 -3.36
CA GLN A 154 -2.98 -9.53 -2.37
C GLN A 154 -2.13 -10.78 -2.33
N SER A 155 -1.20 -10.83 -1.37
CA SER A 155 -0.31 -11.97 -1.22
C SER A 155 -1.08 -13.12 -0.61
N ASP A 156 -0.79 -14.33 -1.08
CA ASP A 156 -1.17 -15.54 -0.37
C ASP A 156 -0.32 -15.77 0.89
N SER A 157 0.53 -14.80 1.26
CA SER A 157 1.46 -14.88 2.37
C SER A 157 0.76 -14.89 3.74
N ILE A 158 1.41 -15.60 4.66
CA ILE A 158 0.97 -15.94 6.02
C ILE A 158 0.41 -14.76 6.82
N ALA A 159 0.89 -13.53 6.60
CA ALA A 159 0.50 -12.36 7.39
C ALA A 159 -0.75 -11.64 6.84
N GLN A 160 -1.04 -11.72 5.54
CA GLN A 160 -2.18 -11.02 4.93
C GLN A 160 -3.46 -11.86 4.90
N LYS A 161 -3.34 -13.19 4.99
CA LYS A 161 -4.50 -14.07 5.12
C LYS A 161 -5.15 -14.00 6.49
N VAL A 162 -4.38 -13.79 7.56
CA VAL A 162 -4.79 -14.01 8.94
C VAL A 162 -5.38 -12.74 9.56
N THR A 163 -6.64 -12.82 10.01
CA THR A 163 -7.32 -11.75 10.74
C THR A 163 -7.17 -11.91 12.25
N SER A 164 -7.09 -13.15 12.77
CA SER A 164 -6.80 -13.40 14.17
C SER A 164 -6.14 -14.76 14.42
N VAL A 165 -5.39 -14.85 15.52
CA VAL A 165 -4.90 -16.11 16.08
C VAL A 165 -5.31 -16.17 17.53
N GLU A 166 -6.10 -17.18 17.86
CA GLU A 166 -6.65 -17.39 19.20
C GLU A 166 -6.14 -18.71 19.79
N VAL A 167 -6.09 -18.78 21.11
CA VAL A 167 -5.85 -20.02 21.84
C VAL A 167 -7.19 -20.48 22.41
N LEU A 168 -7.69 -21.60 21.89
CA LEU A 168 -8.86 -22.29 22.42
C LEU A 168 -8.40 -23.33 23.44
N PHE A 169 -9.12 -23.39 24.56
CA PHE A 169 -8.90 -24.36 25.62
C PHE A 169 -10.19 -24.58 26.40
N THR A 170 -10.28 -25.71 27.09
CA THR A 170 -11.32 -25.93 28.10
C THR A 170 -10.84 -25.33 29.43
N PRO A 171 -11.54 -24.34 30.00
CA PRO A 171 -11.20 -23.82 31.32
C PRO A 171 -11.28 -24.92 32.39
N GLY A 172 -10.47 -24.77 33.42
CA GLY A 172 -10.52 -25.64 34.60
C GLY A 172 -11.70 -25.35 35.52
N THR A 173 -11.60 -25.89 36.73
CA THR A 173 -12.51 -25.63 37.84
C THR A 173 -11.71 -25.30 39.09
N GLU A 174 -12.37 -24.75 40.10
CA GLU A 174 -11.74 -24.51 41.40
C GLU A 174 -11.11 -25.79 41.98
N GLU A 175 -11.74 -26.94 41.77
CA GLU A 175 -11.25 -28.24 42.23
C GLU A 175 -10.09 -28.79 41.38
N ALA A 176 -10.10 -28.54 40.07
CA ALA A 176 -9.11 -29.10 39.16
C ALA A 176 -7.78 -28.34 39.20
N ASN A 177 -7.83 -27.00 39.25
CA ASN A 177 -6.64 -26.14 39.19
C ASN A 177 -6.83 -24.78 39.90
N GLY A 178 -7.90 -24.57 40.66
CA GLY A 178 -8.16 -23.30 41.33
C GLY A 178 -8.49 -22.15 40.38
N SER A 179 -8.96 -22.44 39.16
CA SER A 179 -9.29 -21.40 38.18
C SER A 179 -10.35 -21.84 37.18
N VAL A 180 -11.37 -20.99 36.99
CA VAL A 180 -12.40 -21.14 35.96
C VAL A 180 -12.09 -20.40 34.66
N THR A 181 -10.92 -19.76 34.55
CA THR A 181 -10.52 -18.96 33.38
C THR A 181 -9.18 -19.39 32.77
N ALA A 182 -8.48 -20.34 33.39
CA ALA A 182 -7.21 -20.88 32.91
C ALA A 182 -7.32 -22.36 32.53
N PRO A 183 -6.50 -22.85 31.59
CA PRO A 183 -6.45 -24.29 31.29
C PRO A 183 -5.84 -25.09 32.44
N VAL A 184 -6.12 -26.39 32.45
CA VAL A 184 -5.52 -27.36 33.38
C VAL A 184 -4.29 -27.98 32.72
N VAL A 185 -3.17 -28.09 33.44
CA VAL A 185 -2.01 -28.85 32.94
C VAL A 185 -2.41 -30.30 32.63
N GLY A 186 -1.95 -30.83 31.51
CA GLY A 186 -2.36 -32.14 31.00
C GLY A 186 -3.57 -32.11 30.04
N THR A 187 -4.15 -30.95 29.73
CA THR A 187 -5.20 -30.82 28.70
C THR A 187 -4.66 -30.30 27.38
N GLU A 188 -5.43 -30.48 26.31
CA GLU A 188 -5.10 -29.98 24.98
C GLU A 188 -5.50 -28.51 24.84
N MET A 189 -4.62 -27.72 24.25
CA MET A 189 -4.94 -26.42 23.68
C MET A 189 -4.91 -26.48 22.16
N ARG A 190 -5.72 -25.63 21.53
CA ARG A 190 -5.86 -25.55 20.09
C ARG A 190 -5.69 -24.12 19.62
N ALA A 191 -4.78 -23.91 18.68
CA ALA A 191 -4.74 -22.68 17.91
C ALA A 191 -5.99 -22.62 17.03
N ARG A 192 -6.62 -21.44 16.97
CA ARG A 192 -7.63 -21.12 15.97
C ARG A 192 -7.14 -19.95 15.16
N THR A 193 -7.01 -20.14 13.86
CA THR A 193 -6.62 -19.07 12.94
C THR A 193 -7.81 -18.72 12.07
N LEU A 194 -8.25 -17.47 12.17
CA LEU A 194 -9.24 -16.92 11.26
C LEU A 194 -8.51 -16.17 10.15
N CYS A 195 -8.99 -16.39 8.93
CA CYS A 195 -8.55 -15.67 7.77
C CYS A 195 -9.55 -14.58 7.36
N VAL A 196 -9.27 -13.89 6.26
CA VAL A 196 -10.22 -12.95 5.63
C VAL A 196 -11.61 -13.59 5.50
N ASN A 197 -12.66 -12.79 5.69
CA ASN A 197 -14.07 -13.23 5.74
C ASN A 197 -14.38 -14.20 6.90
N ASN A 198 -13.61 -14.18 7.99
CA ASN A 198 -13.79 -15.03 9.17
C ASN A 198 -13.79 -16.55 8.85
N THR A 199 -13.09 -16.95 7.79
CA THR A 199 -12.97 -18.36 7.42
C THR A 199 -11.94 -19.03 8.34
N ASP A 200 -12.28 -20.20 8.90
CA ASP A 200 -11.31 -21.00 9.66
C ASP A 200 -10.26 -21.58 8.71
N CYS A 201 -9.01 -21.18 8.92
CA CYS A 201 -7.87 -21.60 8.12
C CYS A 201 -6.77 -22.22 8.98
N THR A 202 -7.13 -22.72 10.17
CA THR A 202 -6.20 -23.32 11.14
C THR A 202 -5.34 -24.42 10.52
N ASP A 203 -5.92 -25.24 9.65
CA ASP A 203 -5.21 -26.37 9.06
C ASP A 203 -4.20 -25.99 7.98
N ALA A 204 -4.17 -24.72 7.52
CA ALA A 204 -3.24 -24.24 6.52
C ALA A 204 -1.85 -23.90 7.09
N PHE A 205 -1.66 -23.88 8.41
CA PHE A 205 -0.47 -23.34 9.05
C PHE A 205 0.27 -24.33 9.96
N ASN A 206 1.58 -24.09 10.09
CA ASN A 206 2.43 -24.59 11.16
C ASN A 206 2.59 -23.52 12.24
N TYR A 207 2.69 -23.95 13.49
CA TYR A 207 2.65 -23.08 14.66
C TYR A 207 3.93 -23.19 15.48
N GLN A 208 4.06 -22.32 16.47
CA GLN A 208 5.02 -22.48 17.55
C GLN A 208 4.32 -22.03 18.83
N TRP A 209 4.17 -22.97 19.77
CA TRP A 209 3.72 -22.65 21.12
C TRP A 209 4.87 -22.07 21.94
N GLU A 210 4.55 -21.05 22.73
CA GLU A 210 5.53 -20.31 23.53
C GLU A 210 4.99 -20.10 24.94
N ILE A 211 5.91 -20.12 25.92
CA ILE A 211 5.60 -19.90 27.33
C ILE A 211 6.35 -18.69 27.87
N SER A 212 5.79 -18.03 28.89
CA SER A 212 6.40 -16.90 29.58
C SER A 212 6.07 -16.93 31.07
N ASP A 213 6.98 -16.42 31.91
CA ASP A 213 6.73 -16.23 33.34
C ASP A 213 6.02 -14.89 33.62
N GLU A 214 6.15 -13.93 32.70
CA GLU A 214 5.86 -12.52 32.95
C GLU A 214 5.19 -11.79 31.77
N MET A 215 4.71 -12.53 30.75
CA MET A 215 4.12 -12.02 29.50
C MET A 215 5.06 -11.14 28.63
N LYS A 216 6.34 -11.02 28.97
CA LYS A 216 7.32 -10.20 28.23
C LYS A 216 8.32 -11.05 27.46
N SER A 217 9.01 -11.95 28.16
CA SER A 217 9.99 -12.85 27.54
C SER A 217 9.32 -14.18 27.23
N TRP A 218 9.31 -14.57 25.97
CA TRP A 218 8.65 -15.78 25.50
C TRP A 218 9.69 -16.81 25.06
N LYS A 219 9.55 -18.04 25.54
CA LYS A 219 10.41 -19.18 25.18
C LYS A 219 9.60 -20.16 24.34
N SER A 220 10.14 -20.54 23.18
CA SER A 220 9.51 -21.55 22.34
C SER A 220 9.57 -22.93 22.99
N VAL A 221 8.44 -23.65 22.96
CA VAL A 221 8.36 -25.04 23.41
C VAL A 221 8.87 -25.96 22.29
N PRO A 222 9.99 -26.69 22.49
CA PRO A 222 10.57 -27.52 21.44
C PRO A 222 9.58 -28.56 20.90
N GLY A 223 9.43 -28.64 19.58
CA GLY A 223 8.58 -29.62 18.90
C GLY A 223 7.06 -29.34 18.97
N ALA A 224 6.62 -28.33 19.71
CA ALA A 224 5.21 -27.92 19.77
C ALA A 224 4.87 -27.05 18.54
N THR A 225 4.83 -27.67 17.36
CA THR A 225 4.63 -26.98 16.07
C THR A 225 3.30 -27.24 15.39
N LYS A 226 2.44 -28.06 16.02
CA LYS A 226 1.10 -28.37 15.52
C LYS A 226 0.07 -27.35 16.01
N ALA A 227 -1.07 -27.30 15.32
CA ALA A 227 -2.22 -26.51 15.75
C ALA A 227 -2.74 -26.93 17.14
N THR A 228 -2.52 -28.19 17.53
CA THR A 228 -2.82 -28.68 18.88
C THR A 228 -1.56 -28.88 19.69
N TRP A 229 -1.64 -28.58 20.98
CA TRP A 229 -0.56 -28.86 21.94
C TRP A 229 -1.15 -29.37 23.26
N LEU A 230 -0.73 -30.57 23.64
CA LEU A 230 -1.00 -31.14 24.95
C LEU A 230 -0.06 -30.49 25.98
N ILE A 231 -0.61 -29.75 26.94
CA ILE A 231 0.19 -29.07 27.97
C ILE A 231 0.85 -30.13 28.87
N PRO A 232 2.18 -30.27 28.89
CA PRO A 232 2.82 -31.20 29.80
C PRO A 232 2.78 -30.66 31.24
N TYR A 233 2.86 -31.54 32.23
CA TYR A 233 2.97 -31.12 33.64
C TYR A 233 4.26 -30.34 33.93
N SER A 234 5.33 -30.67 33.20
CA SER A 234 6.60 -29.96 33.28
C SER A 234 7.30 -29.86 31.93
N LEU A 235 8.11 -28.81 31.76
CA LEU A 235 8.99 -28.63 30.61
C LEU A 235 10.42 -28.43 31.14
N ASN A 236 11.36 -29.27 30.71
CA ASN A 236 12.75 -29.25 31.20
C ASN A 236 12.89 -29.33 32.73
N GLY A 237 11.97 -30.04 33.41
CA GLY A 237 11.96 -30.19 34.87
C GLY A 237 11.28 -29.04 35.63
N GLU A 238 10.79 -28.01 34.95
CA GLU A 238 10.02 -26.91 35.57
C GLU A 238 8.51 -27.12 35.37
N SER A 239 7.73 -26.83 36.42
CA SER A 239 6.26 -26.87 36.36
C SER A 239 5.71 -25.83 35.38
N LEU A 240 4.71 -26.21 34.59
CA LEU A 240 3.95 -25.27 33.74
C LEU A 240 2.79 -24.59 34.47
N GLN A 241 2.61 -24.84 35.76
CA GLN A 241 1.65 -24.09 36.57
C GLN A 241 2.05 -22.60 36.64
N ASN A 242 1.06 -21.72 36.59
CA ASN A 242 1.22 -20.26 36.66
C ASN A 242 2.10 -19.66 35.54
N LYS A 243 2.22 -20.35 34.40
CA LYS A 243 2.88 -19.81 33.20
C LYS A 243 1.86 -19.19 32.25
N TYR A 244 2.30 -18.19 31.49
CA TYR A 244 1.57 -17.66 30.36
C TYR A 244 1.88 -18.45 29.10
N ILE A 245 0.88 -18.58 28.23
CA ILE A 245 0.99 -19.35 27.00
C ILE A 245 0.48 -18.51 25.85
N ARG A 246 1.19 -18.56 24.72
CA ARG A 246 0.69 -18.04 23.44
C ARG A 246 1.07 -18.99 22.32
N VAL A 247 0.46 -18.77 21.17
CA VAL A 247 0.83 -19.45 19.93
C VAL A 247 1.08 -18.40 18.86
N ARG A 248 2.06 -18.66 17.99
CA ARG A 248 2.30 -17.88 16.78
C ARG A 248 2.37 -18.79 15.57
N ILE A 249 2.03 -18.26 14.41
CA ILE A 249 2.23 -18.95 13.14
C ILE A 249 3.72 -18.85 12.77
N ILE A 250 4.29 -19.94 12.25
CA ILE A 250 5.70 -19.98 11.81
C ILE A 250 5.87 -20.25 10.32
N SER A 251 4.92 -20.94 9.69
CA SER A 251 4.87 -21.11 8.25
C SER A 251 3.48 -21.55 7.82
N ASP A 252 3.17 -21.47 6.54
CA ASP A 252 2.10 -22.23 5.91
C ASP A 252 2.57 -23.66 5.60
N LYS A 253 1.62 -24.57 5.42
CA LYS A 253 1.91 -25.97 5.04
C LYS A 253 2.13 -26.13 3.53
N GLU A 254 1.72 -25.15 2.70
CA GLU A 254 1.91 -25.22 1.25
C GLU A 254 3.36 -24.89 0.85
N ASN A 255 4.00 -23.87 1.43
CA ASN A 255 5.43 -23.58 1.21
C ASN A 255 6.37 -24.65 1.77
N ALA A 256 5.94 -25.47 2.73
CA ALA A 256 6.74 -26.58 3.25
C ALA A 256 6.99 -27.69 2.21
N LYS A 257 6.24 -27.72 1.09
CA LYS A 257 6.50 -28.63 -0.04
C LYS A 257 7.46 -28.06 -1.09
N SER A 258 7.70 -26.75 -1.10
CA SER A 258 8.56 -26.11 -2.11
C SER A 258 10.06 -26.24 -1.79
N SER A 259 10.43 -26.45 -0.52
CA SER A 259 11.84 -26.58 -0.12
C SER A 259 12.45 -27.98 -0.30
N THR A 260 11.66 -28.99 -0.68
CA THR A 260 12.16 -30.37 -0.88
C THR A 260 12.37 -30.75 -2.35
N ALA A 261 12.07 -29.87 -3.31
CA ALA A 261 12.22 -30.17 -4.74
C ALA A 261 13.59 -29.78 -5.33
N ALA A 262 14.52 -29.23 -4.55
CA ALA A 262 15.80 -28.70 -5.05
C ALA A 262 17.05 -29.54 -4.69
N SER A 263 16.90 -30.73 -4.07
CA SER A 263 18.07 -31.58 -3.74
C SER A 263 18.20 -32.87 -4.57
N ASP A 264 17.22 -33.22 -5.41
CA ASP A 264 17.26 -34.43 -6.23
C ASP A 264 17.16 -34.10 -7.73
N ALA A 265 18.25 -33.55 -8.26
CA ALA A 265 18.56 -33.66 -9.68
C ALA A 265 20.09 -33.80 -9.84
N ASN A 266 20.49 -35.04 -10.13
CA ASN A 266 21.81 -35.50 -10.59
C ASN A 266 22.41 -34.61 -11.69
#